data_AF-A0A840BKU0-F1
#
_entry.id   AF-A0A840BKU0-F1
#
_cell.length_a   1.000
_cell.length_b   1.000
_cell.length_c   1.000
_cell.angle_alpha   90.00
_cell.angle_beta   90.00
_cell.angle_gamma   90.00
#
_symmetry.space_group_name_H-M   'P 1'
#
loop_
_entity.id
_entity.type
_entity.pdbx_description
1 polymer ?
#
loop_
_entity_poly.entity_id
_entity_poly.type
_entity_poly.pdbx_seq_one_letter_code
_entity_poly.pdbx_strand_id
1 'polypeptide(L)'
;MAEVRKLVLVEFTPVQMFDLVDRVEDYPAFLPWCGGSEVLARTDVHTSARLHISYHGIKSHFATENAKDYPTRMDIRLVEGPFHHLAGDWVFTPLGDTACKIEFSLRYEFSNKLIEKAVGPVFHHIANTFVDAFVKRAEVLRAA
;
A
#
# COMPACT_ATOMS: atom_id res chain seq x y z
N MET A 1 -16.13 -10.03 4.10
CA MET A 1 -14.93 -9.66 3.32
C MET A 1 -15.17 -8.33 2.62
N ALA A 2 -14.35 -7.33 2.91
CA ALA A 2 -14.38 -6.04 2.26
C ALA A 2 -13.40 -6.04 1.07
N GLU A 3 -13.73 -5.30 0.02
CA GLU A 3 -12.90 -5.15 -1.17
C GLU A 3 -12.84 -3.68 -1.58
N VAL A 4 -11.64 -3.22 -1.94
CA VAL A 4 -11.40 -1.90 -2.51
C VAL A 4 -10.68 -2.09 -3.84
N ARG A 5 -11.12 -1.35 -4.85
CA ARG A 5 -10.47 -1.25 -6.15
C ARG A 5 -10.31 0.22 -6.51
N LYS A 6 -9.14 0.59 -6.98
CA LYS A 6 -8.82 1.92 -7.49
C LYS A 6 -8.12 1.79 -8.84
N LEU A 7 -8.48 2.67 -9.76
CA LEU A 7 -7.82 2.83 -11.04
C LEU A 7 -7.52 4.31 -11.21
N VAL A 8 -6.26 4.65 -11.45
CA VAL A 8 -5.83 6.04 -11.70
C VAL A 8 -4.90 6.09 -12.90
N LEU A 9 -4.95 7.20 -13.64
CA LEU A 9 -4.01 7.52 -14.71
C LEU A 9 -3.07 8.62 -14.20
N VAL A 10 -1.77 8.43 -14.37
CA VAL A 10 -0.77 9.35 -13.84
C VAL A 10 0.33 9.63 -14.86
N GLU A 11 0.86 10.85 -14.86
CA GLU A 11 2.01 11.28 -15.67
C GLU A 11 3.33 10.88 -15.01
N PHE A 12 3.41 9.60 -14.63
CA PHE A 12 4.60 8.95 -14.10
C PHE A 12 4.76 7.58 -14.74
N THR A 13 5.99 7.17 -15.00
CA THR A 13 6.30 5.85 -15.55
C THR A 13 5.98 4.73 -14.54
N PRO A 14 5.78 3.49 -14.99
CA PRO A 14 5.63 2.34 -14.10
C PRO A 14 6.78 2.22 -13.08
N VAL A 15 8.02 2.47 -13.53
CA VAL A 15 9.23 2.46 -12.68
C VAL A 15 9.11 3.44 -11.52
N GLN A 16 8.78 4.71 -11.80
CA GLN A 16 8.67 5.74 -10.77
C GLN A 16 7.62 5.39 -9.71
N MET A 17 6.47 4.86 -10.13
CA MET A 17 5.39 4.51 -9.20
C MET A 17 5.68 3.22 -8.45
N PHE A 18 6.29 2.22 -9.11
CA PHE A 18 6.69 0.98 -8.49
C PHE A 18 7.73 1.24 -7.39
N ASP A 19 8.77 2.01 -7.69
CA ASP A 19 9.83 2.34 -6.72
C ASP A 19 9.25 3.03 -5.47
N LEU A 20 8.26 3.92 -5.67
CA LEU A 20 7.57 4.61 -4.57
C LEU A 20 6.76 3.63 -3.70
N VAL A 21 6.10 2.64 -4.32
CA VAL A 21 5.37 1.56 -3.62
C VAL A 21 6.31 0.55 -2.97
N ASP A 22 7.47 0.27 -3.56
CA ASP A 22 8.39 -0.70 -2.97
C ASP A 22 9.16 -0.14 -1.77
N ARG A 23 9.35 1.19 -1.72
CA ARG A 23 10.11 1.89 -0.68
C ARG A 23 9.30 2.17 0.59
N VAL A 24 8.92 1.08 1.27
CA VAL A 24 8.07 1.07 2.47
C VAL A 24 8.62 1.91 3.64
N GLU A 25 9.93 2.08 3.75
CA GLU A 25 10.59 2.92 4.76
C GLU A 25 10.22 4.41 4.65
N ASP A 26 9.80 4.88 3.46
CA ASP A 26 9.42 6.27 3.24
C ASP A 26 7.94 6.54 3.60
N TYR A 27 7.15 5.50 3.83
CA TYR A 27 5.70 5.60 4.06
C TYR A 27 5.32 6.54 5.21
N PRO A 28 6.02 6.55 6.37
CA PRO A 28 5.72 7.49 7.46
C PRO A 28 5.83 8.97 7.05
N ALA A 29 6.58 9.28 5.99
CA ALA A 29 6.76 10.67 5.53
C ALA A 29 5.53 11.23 4.80
N PHE A 30 4.63 10.38 4.30
CA PHE A 30 3.50 10.85 3.48
C PHE A 30 2.16 10.13 3.71
N LEU A 31 2.14 9.03 4.47
CA LEU A 31 0.91 8.35 4.87
C LEU A 31 0.46 8.85 6.26
N PRO A 32 -0.64 9.63 6.37
CA PRO A 32 -1.02 10.30 7.62
C PRO A 32 -1.36 9.38 8.79
N TRP A 33 -1.65 8.11 8.51
CA TRP A 33 -2.01 7.08 9.47
C TRP A 33 -0.84 6.16 9.82
N CYS A 34 0.29 6.29 9.12
CA CYS A 34 1.46 5.44 9.32
C CYS A 34 2.27 5.96 10.50
N GLY A 35 2.24 5.23 11.61
CA GLY A 35 3.02 5.53 12.80
C GLY A 35 4.48 5.08 12.71
N GLY A 36 4.86 4.43 11.61
CA GLY A 36 6.19 3.85 11.40
C GLY A 36 6.14 2.67 10.43
N SER A 37 7.29 2.29 9.90
CA SER A 37 7.46 1.11 9.06
C SER A 37 8.78 0.41 9.33
N GLU A 38 8.82 -0.90 9.08
CA GLU A 38 10.02 -1.73 9.21
C GLU A 38 10.15 -2.59 7.94
N VAL A 39 11.30 -2.53 7.27
CA VAL A 39 11.62 -3.45 6.19
C VAL A 39 12.18 -4.73 6.82
N LEU A 40 11.48 -5.85 6.61
CA LEU A 40 11.88 -7.17 7.11
C LEU A 40 12.79 -7.87 6.12
N ALA A 41 12.49 -7.73 4.82
CA ALA A 41 13.32 -8.19 3.72
C ALA A 41 13.04 -7.37 2.47
N ARG A 42 14.07 -7.12 1.65
CA ARG A 42 13.91 -6.59 0.29
C ARG A 42 14.88 -7.28 -0.64
N THR A 43 14.35 -7.81 -1.73
CA THR A 43 15.08 -8.43 -2.85
C THR A 43 14.46 -7.95 -4.16
N ASP A 44 15.03 -8.37 -5.28
CA ASP A 44 14.49 -8.04 -6.62
C ASP A 44 13.11 -8.66 -6.86
N VAL A 45 12.78 -9.77 -6.20
CA VAL A 45 11.55 -10.55 -6.43
C VAL A 45 10.53 -10.45 -5.29
N HIS A 46 10.91 -9.94 -4.12
CA HIS A 46 9.97 -9.71 -3.03
C HIS A 46 10.41 -8.60 -2.04
N THR A 47 9.43 -7.98 -1.38
CA THR A 47 9.62 -7.11 -0.20
C THR A 47 8.70 -7.60 0.90
N SER A 48 9.23 -7.84 2.09
CA SER A 48 8.42 -8.02 3.30
C SER A 48 8.62 -6.84 4.22
N ALA A 49 7.53 -6.29 4.74
CA ALA A 49 7.57 -5.13 5.60
C ALA A 49 6.41 -5.13 6.60
N ARG A 50 6.65 -4.50 7.76
CA ARG A 50 5.63 -4.22 8.78
C ARG A 50 5.27 -2.74 8.74
N LEU A 51 3.98 -2.44 8.77
CA LEU A 51 3.43 -1.10 8.91
C LEU A 51 2.76 -0.95 10.26
N HIS A 52 3.09 0.14 10.96
CA HIS A 52 2.43 0.54 12.19
C HIS A 52 1.31 1.54 11.88
N ILE A 53 0.10 1.24 12.35
CA ILE A 53 -1.05 2.13 12.28
C ILE A 53 -1.07 2.97 13.56
N SER A 54 -1.10 4.29 13.40
CA SER A 54 -1.29 5.24 14.49
C SER A 54 -2.26 6.32 14.03
N TYR A 55 -3.54 6.18 14.39
CA TYR A 55 -4.59 7.09 13.93
C TYR A 55 -5.63 7.32 15.03
N HIS A 56 -5.83 8.58 15.43
CA HIS A 56 -6.82 8.98 16.45
C HIS A 56 -6.81 8.10 17.72
N GLY A 57 -5.61 7.80 18.25
CA GLY A 57 -5.43 6.99 19.46
C GLY A 57 -5.48 5.48 19.25
N ILE A 58 -5.86 5.00 18.06
CA ILE A 58 -5.78 3.58 17.69
C ILE A 58 -4.33 3.26 17.30
N LYS A 59 -3.78 2.22 17.94
CA LYS A 59 -2.47 1.64 17.62
C LYS A 59 -2.63 0.19 17.21
N SER A 60 -2.10 -0.16 16.05
CA SER A 60 -2.07 -1.54 15.55
C SER A 60 -0.91 -1.69 14.58
N HIS A 61 -0.68 -2.90 14.06
CA HIS A 61 0.29 -3.14 13.01
C HIS A 61 -0.15 -4.31 12.14
N PHE A 62 0.40 -4.38 10.94
CA PHE A 62 0.30 -5.54 10.08
C PHE A 62 1.59 -5.67 9.26
N ALA A 63 1.98 -6.89 8.93
CA ALA A 63 3.07 -7.14 8.01
C ALA A 63 2.57 -7.88 6.78
N THR A 64 3.17 -7.56 5.64
CA THR A 64 2.90 -8.22 4.37
C THR A 64 4.19 -8.75 3.77
N GLU A 65 4.03 -9.71 2.88
CA GLU A 65 5.04 -10.13 1.93
C GLU A 65 4.52 -9.82 0.53
N ASN A 66 5.33 -9.09 -0.21
CA ASN A 66 4.95 -8.49 -1.48
C ASN A 66 5.82 -9.10 -2.59
N ALA A 67 5.27 -10.00 -3.39
CA ALA A 67 5.98 -10.55 -4.55
C ALA A 67 6.03 -9.51 -5.69
N LYS A 68 7.10 -9.52 -6.48
CA LYS A 68 7.39 -8.48 -7.48
C LYS A 68 7.61 -9.07 -8.86
N ASP A 69 6.91 -8.49 -9.84
CA ASP A 69 7.30 -8.51 -11.24
C ASP A 69 7.63 -7.08 -11.66
N TYR A 70 8.87 -6.66 -11.38
CA TYR A 70 9.31 -5.29 -11.59
C TYR A 70 9.31 -4.88 -13.08
N PRO A 71 8.82 -3.69 -13.47
CA PRO A 71 8.11 -2.67 -12.67
C PRO A 71 6.58 -2.75 -12.81
N THR A 72 6.04 -3.88 -13.25
CA THR A 72 4.66 -4.00 -13.73
C THR A 72 3.66 -4.49 -12.70
N ARG A 73 4.07 -5.26 -11.68
CA ARG A 73 3.14 -5.86 -10.72
C ARG A 73 3.76 -6.11 -9.36
N MET A 74 2.97 -5.90 -8.31
CA MET A 74 3.32 -6.28 -6.95
C MET A 74 2.11 -6.94 -6.26
N ASP A 75 2.24 -8.20 -5.87
CA ASP A 75 1.18 -8.93 -5.16
C ASP A 75 1.38 -8.87 -3.65
N ILE A 76 0.36 -8.49 -2.91
CA ILE A 76 0.39 -8.29 -1.45
C ILE A 76 -0.24 -9.51 -0.77
N ARG A 77 0.47 -10.08 0.22
CA ARG A 77 -0.06 -11.16 1.05
C ARG A 77 0.17 -10.87 2.53
N LEU A 78 -0.84 -11.13 3.36
CA LEU A 78 -0.72 -11.06 4.82
C LEU A 78 0.34 -12.02 5.35
N VAL A 79 1.19 -11.50 6.25
CA VAL A 79 2.09 -12.29 7.10
C VAL A 79 1.56 -12.29 8.53
N GLU A 80 1.22 -11.11 9.06
CA GLU A 80 0.66 -10.94 10.40
C GLU A 80 -0.23 -9.68 10.47
N GLY A 81 -1.13 -9.63 11.45
CA GLY A 81 -1.90 -8.42 11.75
C GLY A 81 -3.30 -8.74 12.29
N PRO A 82 -4.16 -7.72 12.45
CA PRO A 82 -5.53 -7.88 12.96
C PRO A 82 -6.51 -8.53 11.97
N PHE A 83 -5.99 -9.23 10.95
CA PHE A 83 -6.75 -9.74 9.83
C PHE A 83 -6.78 -11.27 9.82
N HIS A 84 -7.94 -11.85 9.49
CA HIS A 84 -8.04 -13.24 9.06
C HIS A 84 -7.55 -13.38 7.61
N HIS A 85 -7.83 -12.37 6.78
CA HIS A 85 -7.37 -12.32 5.39
C HIS A 85 -6.98 -10.88 5.03
N LEU A 86 -5.85 -10.72 4.35
CA LEU A 86 -5.48 -9.49 3.65
C LEU A 86 -4.66 -9.91 2.43
N ALA A 87 -5.14 -9.55 1.26
CA ALA A 87 -4.47 -9.80 0.00
C ALA A 87 -4.81 -8.68 -0.98
N GLY A 88 -3.91 -8.39 -1.90
CA GLY A 88 -4.10 -7.33 -2.87
C GLY A 88 -3.06 -7.38 -3.95
N ASP A 89 -3.14 -6.42 -4.86
CA ASP A 89 -2.19 -6.28 -5.94
C ASP A 89 -2.12 -4.84 -6.42
N TRP A 90 -0.93 -4.47 -6.89
CA TRP A 90 -0.68 -3.31 -7.72
C TRP A 90 -0.35 -3.80 -9.13
N VAL A 91 -0.95 -3.17 -10.13
CA VAL A 91 -0.60 -3.35 -11.54
C VAL A 91 -0.31 -1.98 -12.15
N PHE A 92 0.86 -1.87 -12.78
CA PHE A 92 1.34 -0.65 -13.44
C PHE A 92 1.42 -0.92 -14.93
N THR A 93 0.48 -0.36 -15.70
CA THR A 93 0.43 -0.51 -17.16
C THR A 93 0.97 0.76 -17.82
N PRO A 94 2.03 0.71 -18.65
CA PRO A 94 2.53 1.88 -19.34
C PRO A 94 1.48 2.48 -20.29
N LEU A 95 1.43 3.81 -20.35
CA LEU A 95 0.60 4.60 -21.26
C LEU A 95 1.50 5.56 -22.05
N GLY A 96 2.28 4.98 -22.96
CA GLY A 96 3.39 5.70 -23.61
C GLY A 96 4.63 5.77 -22.72
N ASP A 97 5.51 6.73 -23.01
CA ASP A 97 6.86 6.76 -22.42
C ASP A 97 6.93 7.45 -21.05
N THR A 98 5.93 8.26 -20.69
CA THR A 98 5.97 9.14 -19.51
C THR A 98 4.79 8.99 -18.57
N ALA A 99 3.88 8.05 -18.83
CA ALA A 99 2.65 7.88 -18.06
C ALA A 99 2.34 6.40 -17.83
N CYS A 100 1.51 6.12 -16.83
CA CYS A 100 0.97 4.80 -16.58
C CYS A 100 -0.44 4.83 -16.01
N LYS A 101 -1.14 3.71 -16.19
CA LYS A 101 -2.34 3.36 -15.44
C LYS A 101 -1.93 2.53 -14.24
N ILE A 102 -2.38 2.92 -13.06
CA ILE A 102 -2.24 2.14 -11.82
C ILE A 102 -3.58 1.51 -11.50
N GLU A 103 -3.58 0.20 -11.32
CA GLU A 103 -4.70 -0.56 -10.79
C GLU A 103 -4.30 -1.11 -9.43
N PHE A 104 -5.08 -0.79 -8.41
CA PHE A 104 -4.87 -1.26 -7.04
C PHE A 104 -6.09 -2.05 -6.59
N SER A 105 -5.85 -3.24 -6.05
CA SER A 105 -6.87 -4.10 -5.46
C SER A 105 -6.45 -4.46 -4.04
N LEU A 106 -7.40 -4.43 -3.10
CA LEU A 106 -7.19 -4.90 -1.73
C LEU A 106 -8.45 -5.55 -1.20
N ARG A 107 -8.33 -6.80 -0.77
CA ARG A 107 -9.36 -7.59 -0.09
C ARG A 107 -8.92 -7.88 1.32
N TYR A 108 -9.81 -7.66 2.28
CA TYR A 108 -9.50 -7.93 3.68
C TYR A 108 -10.70 -8.40 4.49
N GLU A 109 -10.39 -9.10 5.57
CA GLU A 109 -11.32 -9.61 6.57
C GLU A 109 -10.63 -9.54 7.94
N PHE A 110 -11.27 -8.88 8.91
CA PHE A 110 -10.77 -8.81 10.28
C PHE A 110 -10.93 -10.14 11.01
N SER A 111 -10.06 -10.44 11.96
CA SER A 111 -10.11 -11.71 12.69
C SER A 111 -11.35 -11.87 13.59
N ASN A 112 -11.97 -10.77 14.02
CA ASN A 112 -13.28 -10.77 14.67
C ASN A 112 -13.97 -9.39 14.63
N LYS A 113 -15.27 -9.37 14.99
CA LYS A 113 -16.12 -8.16 14.99
C LYS A 113 -15.69 -7.08 15.99
N LEU A 114 -15.00 -7.42 17.08
CA LEU A 114 -14.53 -6.43 18.05
C LEU A 114 -13.34 -5.64 17.48
N ILE A 115 -12.40 -6.35 16.86
CA ILE A 115 -11.26 -5.77 16.16
C ILE A 115 -11.74 -4.93 14.97
N GLU A 116 -12.70 -5.43 14.20
CA GLU A 116 -13.33 -4.67 13.11
C GLU A 116 -13.93 -3.35 13.61
N LYS A 117 -14.65 -3.34 14.75
CA LYS A 117 -15.19 -2.09 15.31
C LYS A 117 -14.11 -1.12 15.76
N ALA A 118 -13.00 -1.63 16.29
CA ALA A 118 -11.91 -0.82 16.79
C ALA A 118 -11.01 -0.23 15.68
N VAL A 119 -10.68 -1.03 14.66
CA VAL A 119 -9.67 -0.70 13.62
C VAL A 119 -10.31 -0.49 12.23
N GLY A 120 -11.53 -0.97 12.01
CA GLY A 120 -12.25 -0.87 10.73
C GLY A 120 -12.35 0.55 10.17
N PRO A 121 -12.75 1.57 10.95
CA PRO A 121 -12.87 2.94 10.43
C PRO A 121 -11.56 3.50 9.87
N VAL A 122 -10.44 3.29 10.57
CA VAL A 122 -9.12 3.71 10.07
C VAL A 122 -8.72 2.89 8.85
N PHE A 123 -8.90 1.57 8.87
CA PHE A 123 -8.47 0.75 7.73
C PHE A 123 -9.29 1.00 6.47
N HIS A 124 -10.59 1.30 6.62
CA HIS A 124 -11.42 1.73 5.50
C HIS A 124 -10.93 3.05 4.91
N HIS A 125 -10.52 4.01 5.76
CA HIS A 125 -9.89 5.25 5.29
C HIS A 125 -8.56 4.98 4.57
N ILE A 126 -7.70 4.11 5.14
CA ILE A 126 -6.43 3.68 4.55
C ILE A 126 -6.68 3.14 3.13
N ALA A 127 -7.53 2.12 3.01
CA ALA A 127 -7.75 1.44 1.74
C ALA A 127 -8.27 2.39 0.63
N ASN A 128 -9.10 3.37 0.98
CA ASN A 128 -9.66 4.32 0.01
C ASN A 128 -8.73 5.47 -0.38
N THR A 129 -7.79 5.84 0.49
CA THR A 129 -6.87 6.98 0.27
C THR A 129 -5.48 6.54 -0.17
N PHE A 130 -5.21 5.24 -0.17
CA PHE A 130 -3.86 4.71 -0.35
C PHE A 130 -3.23 5.18 -1.65
N VAL A 131 -3.82 4.85 -2.80
CA VAL A 131 -3.32 5.23 -4.13
C VAL A 131 -3.13 6.74 -4.25
N ASP A 132 -4.08 7.54 -3.78
CA ASP A 132 -4.05 9.00 -3.89
C ASP A 132 -2.83 9.59 -3.14
N ALA A 133 -2.44 8.98 -2.03
CA ALA A 133 -1.25 9.39 -1.28
C ALA A 133 0.06 9.12 -2.05
N PHE A 134 0.16 8.01 -2.79
CA PHE A 134 1.32 7.71 -3.65
C PHE A 134 1.41 8.69 -4.82
N VAL A 135 0.28 9.01 -5.46
CA VAL A 135 0.25 10.01 -6.55
C VAL A 135 0.73 11.36 -6.03
N LYS A 136 0.19 11.83 -4.91
CA LYS A 136 0.61 13.09 -4.29
C LYS A 136 2.09 13.09 -3.92
N ARG A 137 2.61 11.95 -3.42
CA ARG A 137 4.04 11.83 -3.08
C ARG A 137 4.92 11.91 -4.33
N ALA A 138 4.51 11.29 -5.44
CA ALA A 138 5.24 11.38 -6.71
C ALA A 138 5.30 12.83 -7.23
N GLU A 139 4.21 13.58 -7.13
CA GLU A 139 4.17 15.00 -7.48
C GLU A 139 5.13 15.86 -6.66
N VAL A 140 5.18 15.63 -5.33
CA VAL A 140 6.11 16.33 -4.43
C VAL A 140 7.57 16.02 -4.79
N LEU A 141 7.89 14.76 -5.10
CA LEU A 141 9.26 14.36 -5.47
C LEU A 141 9.68 14.86 -6.85
N ARG A 142 8.73 15.06 -7.78
CA ARG A 142 9.01 15.66 -9.09
C ARG A 142 9.35 17.16 -9.01
N ALA A 143 8.84 17.84 -8.00
CA ALA A 143 9.02 19.28 -7.80
C ALA A 143 10.26 19.64 -6.97
N ALA A 144 10.94 18.65 -6.39
CA ALA A 144 12.16 18.79 -5.61
C ALA A 144 13.41 18.62 -6.48
#